data_AF-A0A285D740-F1
#
_entry.id   AF-A0A285D740-F1
#
_cell.length_a   1.000
_cell.length_b   1.000
_cell.length_c   1.000
_cell.angle_alpha   90.00
_cell.angle_beta   90.00
_cell.angle_gamma   90.00
#
_symmetry.space_group_name_H-M   'P 1'
#
loop_
_entity.id
_entity.type
_entity.pdbx_description
1 polymer ?
#
loop_
_entity_poly.entity_id
_entity_poly.type
_entity_poly.pdbx_seq_one_letter_code
_entity_poly.pdbx_strand_id
1 'polypeptide(L)'
;MAFGIRLHVWGRNALFTRPELKVERVSYDVMTPSAARGILEAIHWKPAIRWVIDRIHVLEPIRFQSIRRNEVGHKAPAGTIRQAMKRGDLGGLQLLVDEDRQQRASTVLVNPAYLIEAHFDLTDKAGPEDTEGKHLDIFNRRAGRGQCFHQPCLGTREFAAHFALVAPDVAPPPRNPATETPEHGFGTPRDLGLMLWDIDHAAPGRPSMFFRARMVDGVIDIPAPGTPEVLR
;
A
#
# COMPACT_ATOMS: atom_id res chain seq x y z
N MET A 1 13.42 17.11 14.24
CA MET A 1 12.50 17.11 13.07
C MET A 1 11.11 16.84 13.62
N ALA A 2 10.20 17.83 13.58
CA ALA A 2 9.09 17.93 14.53
C ALA A 2 7.69 17.64 13.95
N PHE A 3 7.56 17.15 12.71
CA PHE A 3 6.24 16.96 12.10
C PHE A 3 6.10 15.58 11.47
N GLY A 4 5.65 14.62 12.28
CA GLY A 4 5.15 13.32 11.82
C GLY A 4 3.63 13.25 11.99
N ILE A 5 2.97 12.47 11.13
CA ILE A 5 1.56 12.11 11.25
C ILE A 5 1.43 10.67 11.73
N ARG A 6 0.26 10.36 12.31
CA ARG A 6 -0.14 9.00 12.65
C ARG A 6 -1.52 8.73 12.07
N LEU A 7 -1.62 7.73 11.21
CA LEU A 7 -2.86 7.37 10.53
C LEU A 7 -3.24 5.93 10.86
N HIS A 8 -4.36 5.73 11.56
CA HIS A 8 -4.94 4.42 11.76
C HIS A 8 -5.66 4.01 10.48
N VAL A 9 -5.37 2.81 9.96
CA VAL A 9 -5.92 2.29 8.71
C VAL A 9 -6.35 0.84 8.88
N TRP A 10 -7.56 0.49 8.46
CA TRP A 10 -8.10 -0.87 8.58
C TRP A 10 -9.05 -1.22 7.43
N GLY A 11 -9.39 -2.50 7.32
CA GLY A 11 -10.39 -2.95 6.34
C GLY A 11 -10.76 -4.41 6.54
N ARG A 12 -11.73 -4.89 5.78
CA ARG A 12 -12.20 -6.29 5.87
C ARG A 12 -11.17 -7.28 5.32
N ASN A 13 -10.48 -6.90 4.25
CA ASN A 13 -9.46 -7.71 3.60
C ASN A 13 -8.33 -6.83 3.07
N ALA A 14 -7.16 -7.42 2.82
CA ALA A 14 -6.06 -6.76 2.12
C ALA A 14 -5.30 -7.74 1.24
N LEU A 15 -4.69 -7.23 0.17
CA LEU A 15 -3.84 -8.02 -0.72
C LEU A 15 -2.61 -7.22 -1.13
N PHE A 16 -1.57 -7.27 -0.30
CA PHE A 16 -0.26 -6.70 -0.59
C PHE A 16 0.54 -7.72 -1.41
N THR A 17 0.29 -7.79 -2.72
CA THR A 17 0.73 -8.91 -3.56
C THR A 17 2.26 -9.07 -3.54
N ARG A 18 2.73 -10.27 -3.20
CA ARG A 18 4.12 -10.69 -3.37
C ARG A 18 4.49 -10.71 -4.86
N PRO A 19 5.53 -9.96 -5.30
CA PRO A 19 5.86 -9.84 -6.71
C PRO A 19 6.30 -11.16 -7.36
N GLU A 20 6.79 -12.12 -6.56
CA GLU A 20 7.16 -13.47 -6.97
C GLU A 20 5.96 -14.40 -7.24
N LEU A 21 4.76 -14.08 -6.70
CA LEU A 21 3.55 -14.91 -6.79
C LEU A 21 2.40 -14.12 -7.45
N LYS A 22 2.56 -13.76 -8.73
CA LYS A 22 1.59 -12.91 -9.47
C LYS A 22 0.44 -13.67 -10.13
N VAL A 23 0.59 -14.98 -10.38
CA VAL A 23 -0.45 -15.79 -11.04
C VAL A 23 -1.54 -16.17 -10.04
N GLU A 24 -1.17 -16.87 -8.97
CA GLU A 24 -1.99 -17.04 -7.78
C GLU A 24 -1.50 -16.04 -6.73
N ARG A 25 -2.29 -14.98 -6.52
CA ARG A 25 -1.81 -13.83 -5.74
C ARG A 25 -1.75 -14.17 -4.26
N VAL A 26 -0.59 -14.00 -3.65
CA VAL A 26 -0.42 -14.17 -2.21
C VAL A 26 -0.03 -12.82 -1.60
N SER A 27 -0.74 -12.41 -0.54
CA SER A 27 -0.39 -11.21 0.21
C SER A 27 0.89 -11.42 1.01
N TYR A 28 1.69 -10.38 1.17
CA TYR A 28 2.57 -10.25 2.32
C TYR A 28 1.75 -10.34 3.61
N ASP A 29 2.40 -10.79 4.69
CA ASP A 29 1.84 -10.90 6.03
C ASP A 29 1.36 -9.56 6.58
N VAL A 30 1.97 -8.46 6.15
CA VAL A 30 1.72 -7.10 6.63
C VAL A 30 1.77 -6.08 5.48
N MET A 31 1.29 -4.87 5.74
CA MET A 31 1.34 -3.75 4.80
C MET A 31 2.78 -3.41 4.39
N THR A 32 3.01 -3.18 3.09
CA THR A 32 4.29 -2.70 2.58
C THR A 32 4.39 -1.17 2.71
N PRO A 33 5.60 -0.59 2.84
CA PRO A 33 5.77 0.87 2.86
C PRO A 33 5.22 1.54 1.60
N SER A 34 5.38 0.91 0.43
CA SER A 34 4.77 1.34 -0.84
C SER A 34 3.25 1.49 -0.75
N ALA A 35 2.56 0.52 -0.14
CA ALA A 35 1.10 0.56 0.02
C ALA A 35 0.69 1.63 1.05
N ALA A 36 1.42 1.75 2.16
CA ALA A 36 1.20 2.79 3.16
C ALA A 36 1.34 4.19 2.54
N ARG A 37 2.40 4.43 1.75
CA ARG A 37 2.62 5.69 1.01
C ARG A 37 1.44 5.99 0.08
N GLY A 38 0.99 5.00 -0.69
CA GLY A 38 -0.16 5.16 -1.58
C GLY A 38 -1.46 5.57 -0.85
N ILE A 39 -1.66 5.10 0.38
CA ILE A 39 -2.82 5.48 1.20
C ILE A 39 -2.72 6.94 1.64
N LEU A 40 -1.54 7.41 2.07
CA LEU A 40 -1.32 8.82 2.42
C LEU A 40 -1.51 9.72 1.20
N GLU A 41 -1.01 9.31 0.04
CA GLU A 41 -1.14 10.05 -1.22
C GLU A 41 -2.59 10.15 -1.69
N ALA A 42 -3.38 9.11 -1.47
CA ALA A 42 -4.81 9.10 -1.77
C ALA A 42 -5.58 10.16 -0.94
N ILE A 43 -5.13 10.49 0.27
CA ILE A 43 -5.71 11.55 1.10
C ILE A 43 -5.24 12.92 0.61
N HIS A 44 -3.92 13.12 0.54
CA HIS A 44 -3.31 14.36 0.03
C HIS A 44 -1.92 14.10 -0.54
N TRP A 45 -1.73 14.50 -1.79
CA TRP A 45 -0.43 14.52 -2.45
C TRP A 45 -0.36 15.65 -3.46
N LYS A 46 0.85 16.20 -3.62
CA LYS A 46 1.23 17.14 -4.67
C LYS A 46 2.65 16.81 -5.12
N PRO A 47 3.06 17.16 -6.37
CA PRO A 47 4.44 16.98 -6.82
C PRO A 47 5.49 17.62 -5.91
N ALA A 48 5.12 18.67 -5.17
CA ALA A 48 5.95 19.39 -4.21
C ALA A 48 6.30 18.59 -2.93
N ILE A 49 5.62 17.48 -2.65
CA ILE A 49 5.86 16.66 -1.45
C ILE A 49 6.10 15.19 -1.79
N ARG A 50 6.89 14.54 -0.95
CA ARG A 50 7.09 13.09 -0.97
C ARG A 50 6.86 12.53 0.43
N TRP A 51 5.87 11.65 0.55
CA TRP A 51 5.64 10.89 1.78
C TRP A 51 6.76 9.88 2.03
N VAL A 52 7.22 9.83 3.27
CA VAL A 52 8.21 8.88 3.80
C VAL A 52 7.57 8.15 4.96
N ILE A 53 7.53 6.82 4.88
CA ILE A 53 6.99 5.98 5.94
C ILE A 53 8.10 5.69 6.93
N ASP A 54 7.85 5.96 8.21
CA ASP A 54 8.80 5.77 9.29
C ASP A 54 8.59 4.42 9.97
N ARG A 55 7.34 4.14 10.36
CA ARG A 55 6.96 2.92 11.08
C ARG A 55 5.59 2.42 10.67
N ILE A 56 5.42 1.10 10.71
CA ILE A 56 4.14 0.43 10.54
C ILE A 56 3.88 -0.44 11.76
N HIS A 57 2.76 -0.18 12.46
CA HIS A 57 2.33 -0.96 13.60
C HIS A 57 1.24 -1.93 13.15
N VAL A 58 1.39 -3.23 13.45
CA VAL A 58 0.38 -4.26 13.21
C VAL A 58 -0.54 -4.35 14.43
N LEU A 59 -1.83 -4.02 14.27
CA LEU A 59 -2.77 -3.91 15.38
C LEU A 59 -3.67 -5.14 15.57
N GLU A 60 -3.78 -6.00 14.55
CA GLU A 60 -4.66 -7.18 14.52
C GLU A 60 -3.89 -8.45 14.14
N PRO A 61 -4.35 -9.64 14.56
CA PRO A 61 -3.68 -10.90 14.22
C PRO A 61 -3.57 -11.14 12.72
N ILE A 62 -2.40 -11.58 12.28
CA ILE A 62 -2.14 -11.93 10.88
C ILE A 62 -2.91 -13.20 10.53
N ARG A 63 -3.99 -13.04 9.77
CA ARG A 63 -4.86 -14.13 9.32
C ARG A 63 -5.09 -14.06 7.82
N PHE A 64 -5.17 -15.22 7.19
CA PHE A 64 -5.37 -15.34 5.76
C PHE A 64 -6.68 -16.07 5.44
N GLN A 65 -7.27 -15.74 4.29
CA GLN A 65 -8.31 -16.54 3.66
C GLN A 65 -8.05 -16.66 2.17
N SER A 66 -8.52 -17.75 1.56
CA SER A 66 -8.51 -17.91 0.11
C SER A 66 -9.80 -17.35 -0.48
N ILE A 67 -9.67 -16.54 -1.52
CA ILE A 67 -10.78 -16.09 -2.35
C ILE A 67 -10.53 -16.50 -3.80
N ARG A 68 -11.59 -16.85 -4.53
CA ARG A 68 -11.50 -17.20 -5.95
C ARG A 68 -12.33 -16.22 -6.77
N ARG A 69 -11.75 -15.74 -7.86
CA ARG A 69 -12.39 -14.79 -8.77
C ARG A 69 -12.27 -15.25 -10.21
N ASN A 70 -13.22 -14.79 -11.01
CA ASN A 70 -13.16 -14.91 -12.46
C ASN A 70 -12.50 -13.64 -12.98
N GLU A 71 -11.29 -13.77 -13.50
CA GLU A 71 -10.57 -12.70 -14.17
C GLU A 71 -10.55 -12.98 -15.67
N VAL A 72 -10.37 -11.94 -16.48
CA VAL A 72 -10.11 -12.10 -17.92
C VAL A 72 -8.78 -12.82 -18.09
N GLY A 73 -8.75 -13.89 -18.88
CA GLY A 73 -7.59 -14.76 -19.06
C GLY A 73 -6.44 -14.07 -19.80
N HIS A 74 -6.76 -13.37 -20.89
CA HIS A 74 -5.77 -12.81 -21.79
C HIS A 74 -5.92 -11.29 -21.98
N LYS A 75 -4.90 -10.70 -22.60
CA LYS A 75 -4.98 -9.32 -23.12
C LYS A 75 -5.38 -9.37 -24.58
N ALA A 76 -6.05 -8.33 -25.06
CA ALA A 76 -6.45 -8.25 -26.47
C ALA A 76 -5.19 -8.34 -27.35
N PRO A 77 -5.13 -9.27 -28.32
CA PRO A 77 -3.96 -9.42 -29.17
C PRO A 77 -3.65 -8.15 -29.94
N ALA A 78 -2.36 -7.79 -30.04
CA ALA A 78 -1.91 -6.58 -30.73
C ALA A 78 -2.37 -6.54 -32.21
N GLY A 79 -2.47 -7.70 -32.86
CA GLY A 79 -2.99 -7.81 -34.23
C GLY A 79 -4.45 -7.37 -34.34
N THR A 80 -5.30 -7.86 -33.43
CA THR A 80 -6.73 -7.50 -33.37
C THR A 80 -6.92 -6.00 -33.09
N ILE A 81 -6.11 -5.42 -32.20
CA ILE A 81 -6.10 -3.98 -31.93
C ILE A 81 -5.80 -3.19 -33.21
N ARG A 82 -4.73 -3.55 -33.94
CA ARG A 82 -4.35 -2.84 -35.18
C ARG A 82 -5.43 -2.93 -36.25
N GLN A 83 -6.10 -4.08 -36.36
CA GLN A 83 -7.19 -4.26 -37.32
C GLN A 83 -8.41 -3.40 -36.97
N ALA A 84 -8.81 -3.36 -35.70
CA ALA A 84 -9.88 -2.50 -35.22
C ALA A 84 -9.59 -1.01 -35.48
N MET A 85 -8.36 -0.56 -35.19
CA MET A 85 -7.92 0.80 -35.51
C MET A 85 -8.01 1.12 -37.00
N LYS A 86 -7.56 0.21 -37.87
CA LYS A 86 -7.62 0.40 -39.33
C LYS A 86 -9.05 0.42 -39.86
N ARG A 87 -9.94 -0.39 -39.27
CA ARG A 87 -11.36 -0.45 -39.63
C ARG A 87 -12.15 0.77 -39.11
N GLY A 88 -11.68 1.43 -38.06
CA GLY A 88 -12.39 2.52 -37.39
C GLY A 88 -13.55 2.03 -36.51
N ASP A 89 -13.52 0.78 -36.10
CA ASP A 89 -14.60 0.12 -35.35
C ASP A 89 -14.01 -0.86 -34.31
N LEU A 90 -14.64 -0.92 -33.13
CA LEU A 90 -14.20 -1.74 -31.99
C LEU A 90 -14.77 -3.16 -31.99
N GLY A 91 -15.61 -3.52 -32.98
CA GLY A 91 -16.16 -4.87 -33.12
C GLY A 91 -15.10 -5.98 -33.03
N GLY A 92 -15.37 -7.01 -32.23
CA GLY A 92 -14.45 -8.14 -32.04
C GLY A 92 -13.19 -7.85 -31.22
N LEU A 93 -13.03 -6.63 -30.67
CA LEU A 93 -11.94 -6.31 -29.74
C LEU A 93 -12.30 -6.65 -28.28
N GLN A 94 -13.59 -6.79 -27.99
CA GLN A 94 -14.08 -7.12 -26.65
C GLN A 94 -13.51 -8.45 -26.16
N LEU A 95 -13.10 -8.47 -24.89
CA LEU A 95 -12.80 -9.70 -24.17
C LEU A 95 -13.97 -9.96 -23.24
N LEU A 96 -14.80 -10.93 -23.61
CA LEU A 96 -15.92 -11.36 -22.77
C LEU A 96 -15.39 -12.36 -21.76
N VAL A 97 -15.55 -12.05 -20.47
CA VAL A 97 -15.08 -12.91 -19.38
C VAL A 97 -15.71 -14.30 -19.42
N ASP A 98 -16.89 -14.45 -20.03
CA ASP A 98 -17.56 -15.75 -20.19
C ASP A 98 -16.88 -16.65 -21.25
N GLU A 99 -16.17 -16.04 -22.20
CA GLU A 99 -15.46 -16.73 -23.29
C GLU A 99 -13.95 -16.88 -22.98
N ASP A 100 -13.36 -15.90 -22.28
CA ASP A 100 -11.94 -15.86 -21.89
C ASP A 100 -11.78 -15.72 -20.37
N ARG A 101 -12.14 -16.79 -19.65
CA ARG A 101 -12.12 -16.84 -18.19
C ARG A 101 -10.87 -17.51 -17.66
N GLN A 102 -10.22 -16.87 -16.69
CA GLN A 102 -9.30 -17.55 -15.78
C GLN A 102 -9.81 -17.45 -14.34
N GLN A 103 -9.96 -18.61 -13.68
CA GLN A 103 -10.19 -18.64 -12.24
C GLN A 103 -8.85 -18.45 -11.54
N ARG A 104 -8.71 -17.34 -10.80
CA ARG A 104 -7.50 -17.10 -9.99
C ARG A 104 -7.87 -17.13 -8.53
N ALA A 105 -7.11 -17.92 -7.77
CA ALA A 105 -7.15 -17.89 -6.32
C ALA A 105 -6.25 -16.74 -5.82
N SER A 106 -6.66 -16.12 -4.73
CA SER A 106 -5.82 -15.17 -3.99
C SER A 106 -5.87 -15.49 -2.51
N THR A 107 -4.70 -15.51 -1.87
CA THR A 107 -4.56 -15.60 -0.42
C THR A 107 -4.44 -14.20 0.14
N VAL A 108 -5.51 -13.73 0.78
CA VAL A 108 -5.68 -12.35 1.24
C VAL A 108 -5.69 -12.27 2.76
N LEU A 109 -5.28 -11.15 3.32
CA LEU A 109 -5.38 -10.89 4.76
C LEU A 109 -6.84 -10.68 5.18
N VAL A 110 -7.17 -11.00 6.43
CA VAL A 110 -8.51 -10.91 7.01
C VAL A 110 -8.52 -9.95 8.20
N ASN A 111 -9.38 -8.94 8.13
CA ASN A 111 -9.53 -7.88 9.12
C ASN A 111 -8.20 -7.22 9.55
N PRO A 112 -7.31 -6.84 8.62
CA PRO A 112 -6.07 -6.18 9.00
C PRO A 112 -6.33 -4.75 9.48
N ALA A 113 -5.55 -4.33 10.48
CA ALA A 113 -5.51 -2.95 10.96
C ALA A 113 -4.07 -2.54 11.29
N TYR A 114 -3.72 -1.30 10.96
CA TYR A 114 -2.38 -0.76 11.08
C TYR A 114 -2.38 0.67 11.60
N LEU A 115 -1.34 1.07 12.34
CA LEU A 115 -0.98 2.47 12.51
C LEU A 115 0.22 2.78 11.62
N ILE A 116 0.06 3.78 10.75
CA ILE A 116 1.14 4.29 9.91
C ILE A 116 1.71 5.52 10.59
N GLU A 117 3.01 5.52 10.87
CA GLU A 117 3.77 6.72 11.19
C GLU A 117 4.57 7.17 9.98
N ALA A 118 4.47 8.45 9.64
CA ALA A 118 5.10 8.99 8.46
C ALA A 118 5.37 10.49 8.60
N HIS A 119 6.26 10.99 7.76
CA HIS A 119 6.43 12.41 7.48
C HIS A 119 6.46 12.63 5.96
N PHE A 120 6.61 13.88 5.53
CA PHE A 120 6.89 14.16 4.14
C PHE A 120 8.01 15.17 4.02
N ASP A 121 8.79 15.03 2.95
CA ASP A 121 9.81 15.98 2.55
C ASP A 121 9.29 16.85 1.41
N LEU A 122 9.73 18.11 1.36
CA LEU A 122 9.56 18.93 0.17
C LEU A 122 10.49 18.42 -0.95
N THR A 123 9.99 18.44 -2.18
CA THR A 123 10.76 18.03 -3.37
C THR A 123 11.39 19.24 -4.07
N ASP A 124 12.22 18.96 -5.06
CA ASP A 124 12.76 19.94 -6.01
C ASP A 124 11.67 20.66 -6.84
N LYS A 125 10.43 20.18 -6.80
CA LYS A 125 9.27 20.77 -7.49
C LYS A 125 8.43 21.69 -6.60
N ALA A 126 8.83 21.89 -5.34
CA ALA A 126 8.15 22.81 -4.45
C ALA A 126 8.29 24.26 -4.95
N GLY A 127 7.17 24.96 -5.10
CA GLY A 127 7.14 26.38 -5.44
C GLY A 127 7.26 27.28 -4.20
N PRO A 128 7.30 28.62 -4.38
CA PRO A 128 7.41 29.58 -3.28
C PRO A 128 6.28 29.49 -2.24
N GLU A 129 5.12 28.96 -2.62
CA GLU A 129 3.96 28.80 -1.75
C GLU A 129 3.85 27.41 -1.11
N ASP A 130 4.74 26.46 -1.43
CA ASP A 130 4.70 25.10 -0.91
C ASP A 130 5.54 25.04 0.37
N THR A 131 4.84 24.97 1.50
CA THR A 131 5.45 24.90 2.83
C THR A 131 4.97 23.64 3.55
N GLU A 132 5.78 23.17 4.49
CA GLU A 132 5.43 22.03 5.35
C GLU A 132 4.10 22.27 6.07
N GLY A 133 3.94 23.42 6.72
CA GLY A 133 2.70 23.77 7.44
C GLY A 133 1.46 23.71 6.55
N LYS A 134 1.52 24.27 5.34
CA LYS A 134 0.40 24.25 4.38
C LYS A 134 0.00 22.82 4.01
N HIS A 135 0.95 21.97 3.64
CA HIS A 135 0.65 20.60 3.23
C HIS A 135 0.18 19.73 4.39
N LEU A 136 0.78 19.91 5.59
CA LEU A 136 0.38 19.20 6.79
C LEU A 136 -1.05 19.57 7.22
N ASP A 137 -1.41 20.86 7.21
CA ASP A 137 -2.75 21.33 7.53
C ASP A 137 -3.81 20.80 6.56
N ILE A 138 -3.48 20.74 5.26
CA ILE A 138 -4.37 20.16 4.25
C ILE A 138 -4.57 18.66 4.51
N PHE A 139 -3.49 17.92 4.77
CA PHE A 139 -3.58 16.49 5.08
C PHE A 139 -4.41 16.26 6.34
N ASN A 140 -4.08 16.93 7.45
CA ASN A 140 -4.78 16.77 8.73
C ASN A 140 -6.27 17.11 8.62
N ARG A 141 -6.62 18.21 7.95
CA ARG A 141 -8.02 18.59 7.72
C ARG A 141 -8.77 17.55 6.89
N ARG A 142 -8.15 17.00 5.86
CA ARG A 142 -8.76 15.96 5.01
C ARG A 142 -8.92 14.65 5.77
N ALA A 143 -7.85 14.18 6.41
CA ALA A 143 -7.84 12.95 7.20
C ALA A 143 -8.86 13.00 8.35
N GLY A 144 -8.91 14.11 9.09
CA GLY A 144 -9.87 14.31 10.19
C GLY A 144 -11.34 14.38 9.74
N ARG A 145 -11.62 14.68 8.46
CA ARG A 145 -12.97 14.69 7.88
C ARG A 145 -13.28 13.44 7.04
N GLY A 146 -12.38 12.47 6.99
CA GLY A 146 -12.51 11.29 6.11
C GLY A 146 -12.48 11.63 4.61
N GLN A 147 -11.94 12.79 4.23
CA GLN A 147 -11.86 13.23 2.84
C GLN A 147 -10.59 12.71 2.17
N CYS A 148 -10.72 12.28 0.91
CA CYS A 148 -9.61 11.81 0.10
C CYS A 148 -9.85 12.19 -1.38
N PHE A 149 -8.79 12.18 -2.18
CA PHE A 149 -8.87 12.39 -3.62
C PHE A 149 -9.48 11.17 -4.33
N HIS A 150 -9.15 9.97 -3.86
CA HIS A 150 -9.82 8.73 -4.22
C HIS A 150 -9.85 7.82 -2.99
N GLN A 151 -10.80 6.89 -2.94
CA GLN A 151 -10.89 5.91 -1.85
C GLN A 151 -9.58 5.11 -1.75
N PRO A 152 -8.84 5.22 -0.63
CA PRO A 152 -7.63 4.44 -0.44
C PRO A 152 -7.96 2.94 -0.39
N CYS A 153 -7.00 2.10 -0.76
CA CYS A 153 -7.17 0.66 -0.78
C CYS A 153 -6.04 -0.09 -0.07
N LEU A 154 -6.35 -1.28 0.44
CA LEU A 154 -5.40 -2.18 1.09
C LEU A 154 -4.78 -3.13 0.05
N GLY A 155 -3.88 -2.57 -0.76
CA GLY A 155 -3.11 -3.30 -1.77
C GLY A 155 -3.76 -3.32 -3.16
N THR A 156 -4.97 -3.88 -3.31
CA THR A 156 -5.72 -3.83 -4.57
C THR A 156 -7.02 -3.04 -4.43
N ARG A 157 -7.51 -2.42 -5.52
CA ARG A 157 -8.72 -1.57 -5.51
C ARG A 157 -10.01 -2.27 -5.07
N GLU A 158 -10.00 -3.60 -5.02
CA GLU A 158 -11.12 -4.41 -4.55
C GLU A 158 -11.33 -4.31 -3.03
N PHE A 159 -10.31 -3.84 -2.31
CA PHE A 159 -10.30 -3.77 -0.86
C PHE A 159 -10.16 -2.32 -0.38
N ALA A 160 -11.28 -1.67 -0.10
CA ALA A 160 -11.28 -0.32 0.45
C ALA A 160 -10.59 -0.27 1.82
N ALA A 161 -9.76 0.74 2.03
CA ALA A 161 -9.15 1.05 3.32
C ALA A 161 -9.96 2.16 4.02
N HIS A 162 -10.40 1.89 5.24
CA HIS A 162 -10.89 2.91 6.15
C HIS A 162 -9.72 3.54 6.90
N PHE A 163 -9.83 4.81 7.27
CA PHE A 163 -8.77 5.51 7.96
C PHE A 163 -9.29 6.53 8.98
N ALA A 164 -8.48 6.82 9.99
CA ALA A 164 -8.70 7.86 10.97
C ALA A 164 -7.35 8.48 11.39
N LEU A 165 -7.30 9.82 11.46
CA LEU A 165 -6.13 10.55 11.95
C LEU A 165 -6.01 10.36 13.46
N VAL A 166 -4.81 10.04 13.94
CA VAL A 166 -4.49 9.95 15.37
C VAL A 166 -3.69 11.21 15.75
N ALA A 167 -4.32 12.11 16.50
CA ALA A 167 -3.69 13.36 16.95
C ALA A 167 -2.45 13.07 17.81
N PRO A 168 -1.37 13.89 17.77
CA PRO A 168 -0.10 13.61 18.44
C PRO A 168 -0.18 13.36 19.96
N ASP A 169 -1.12 14.01 20.63
CA ASP A 169 -1.39 13.94 22.06
C ASP A 169 -2.31 12.78 22.46
N VAL A 170 -2.91 12.09 21.48
CA VAL A 170 -3.80 10.95 21.70
C VAL A 170 -2.98 9.65 21.69
N ALA A 171 -3.32 8.71 22.57
CA ALA A 171 -2.70 7.39 22.54
C ALA A 171 -3.00 6.67 21.21
N PRO A 172 -2.04 5.90 20.66
CA PRO A 172 -2.30 4.99 19.56
C PRO A 172 -3.54 4.12 19.82
N PRO A 173 -4.29 3.71 18.77
CA PRO A 173 -5.35 2.72 18.92
C PRO A 173 -4.77 1.46 19.61
N PRO A 174 -5.50 0.88 20.57
CA PRO A 174 -5.01 -0.30 21.27
C PRO A 174 -4.83 -1.45 20.27
N ARG A 175 -3.77 -2.22 20.45
CA ARG A 175 -3.61 -3.49 19.72
C ARG A 175 -4.59 -4.50 20.27
N ASN A 176 -5.00 -5.43 19.42
CA ASN A 176 -5.73 -6.60 19.86
C ASN A 176 -4.80 -7.44 20.78
N PRO A 177 -5.21 -7.80 22.02
CA PRO A 177 -4.38 -8.61 22.92
C PRO A 177 -3.93 -9.96 22.32
N ALA A 178 -4.69 -10.50 21.36
CA ALA A 178 -4.30 -11.71 20.64
C ALA A 178 -3.05 -11.52 19.75
N THR A 179 -2.58 -10.29 19.57
CA THR A 179 -1.33 -9.97 18.88
C THR A 179 -0.11 -9.98 19.78
N GLU A 180 -0.25 -10.07 21.11
CA GLU A 180 0.89 -10.11 22.04
C GLU A 180 1.56 -11.49 22.06
N THR A 181 2.06 -11.90 20.89
CA THR A 181 2.62 -13.23 20.64
C THR A 181 3.97 -13.14 19.93
N PRO A 182 4.80 -14.19 19.98
CA PRO A 182 6.04 -14.25 19.20
C PRO A 182 5.82 -14.08 17.68
N GLU A 183 4.65 -14.46 17.16
CA GLU A 183 4.27 -14.23 15.75
C GLU A 183 4.17 -12.75 15.40
N HIS A 184 4.04 -11.85 16.37
CA HIS A 184 4.06 -10.41 16.18
C HIS A 184 5.35 -9.78 16.71
N GLY A 185 6.36 -10.58 17.05
CA GLY A 185 7.65 -10.09 17.49
C GLY A 185 7.72 -9.73 18.98
N PHE A 186 6.74 -10.15 19.80
CA PHE A 186 6.78 -9.92 21.26
C PHE A 186 7.71 -10.91 21.95
N GLY A 187 8.59 -10.39 22.80
CA GLY A 187 9.63 -11.16 23.52
C GLY A 187 10.81 -11.57 22.64
N THR A 188 10.55 -11.98 21.40
CA THR A 188 11.59 -12.25 20.38
C THR A 188 11.17 -11.60 19.06
N PRO A 189 11.99 -10.73 18.47
CA PRO A 189 11.69 -10.12 17.18
C PRO A 189 11.43 -11.14 16.06
N ARG A 190 10.40 -10.90 15.26
CA ARG A 190 10.07 -11.73 14.10
C ARG A 190 10.76 -11.20 12.85
N ASP A 191 11.47 -12.07 12.15
CA ASP A 191 11.96 -11.81 10.79
C ASP A 191 10.82 -12.07 9.79
N LEU A 192 10.42 -11.06 9.02
CA LEU A 192 9.42 -11.17 7.96
C LEU A 192 10.06 -11.44 6.59
N GLY A 193 11.39 -11.49 6.53
CA GLY A 193 12.17 -11.72 5.33
C GLY A 193 12.23 -10.50 4.42
N LEU A 194 12.54 -10.73 3.15
CA LEU A 194 12.53 -9.67 2.15
C LEU A 194 11.10 -9.26 1.81
N MET A 195 10.83 -7.97 1.97
CA MET A 195 9.56 -7.35 1.64
C MET A 195 9.75 -6.22 0.65
N LEU A 196 8.75 -5.99 -0.20
CA LEU A 196 8.71 -4.83 -1.08
C LEU A 196 8.77 -3.56 -0.22
N TRP A 197 9.82 -2.77 -0.42
CA TRP A 197 9.95 -1.44 0.17
C TRP A 197 9.13 -0.45 -0.65
N ASP A 198 9.50 -0.26 -1.92
CA ASP A 198 8.77 0.59 -2.87
C ASP A 198 9.12 0.27 -4.33
N ILE A 199 8.46 0.93 -5.27
CA ILE A 199 8.77 0.87 -6.70
C ILE A 199 9.56 2.11 -7.10
N ASP A 200 10.69 1.94 -7.79
CA ASP A 200 11.44 3.08 -8.32
C ASP A 200 10.78 3.58 -9.61
N HIS A 201 9.82 4.49 -9.47
CA HIS A 201 9.09 5.05 -10.60
C HIS A 201 9.95 5.96 -11.50
N ALA A 202 11.12 6.40 -11.04
CA ALA A 202 12.02 7.26 -11.80
C ALA A 202 12.97 6.45 -12.70
N ALA A 203 13.30 5.21 -12.31
CA ALA A 203 14.19 4.36 -13.08
C ALA A 203 13.47 3.66 -14.27
N PRO A 204 14.18 3.45 -15.41
CA PRO A 204 13.69 2.62 -16.51
C PRO A 204 13.29 1.22 -16.02
N GLY A 205 12.16 0.72 -16.52
CA GLY A 205 11.64 -0.60 -16.13
C GLY A 205 10.95 -0.64 -14.76
N ARG A 206 10.99 0.45 -13.98
CA ARG A 206 10.33 0.58 -12.68
C ARG A 206 10.63 -0.59 -11.72
N PRO A 207 11.92 -0.82 -11.40
CA PRO A 207 12.32 -1.95 -10.58
C PRO A 207 11.70 -1.88 -9.19
N SER A 208 11.48 -3.05 -8.60
CA SER A 208 11.05 -3.19 -7.22
C SER A 208 12.25 -3.06 -6.31
N MET A 209 12.13 -2.23 -5.28
CA MET A 209 13.11 -2.12 -4.19
C MET A 209 12.62 -2.92 -3.00
N PHE A 210 13.54 -3.53 -2.27
CA PHE A 210 13.24 -4.43 -1.15
C PHE A 210 13.97 -4.00 0.11
N PHE A 211 13.52 -4.50 1.25
CA PHE A 211 14.24 -4.41 2.52
C PHE A 211 13.98 -5.68 3.32
N ARG A 212 14.87 -6.00 4.27
CA ARG A 212 14.63 -7.12 5.19
C ARG A 212 13.80 -6.62 6.37
N ALA A 213 12.51 -6.92 6.35
CA ALA A 213 11.57 -6.46 7.35
C ALA A 213 11.73 -7.26 8.65
N ARG A 214 11.85 -6.54 9.76
CA ARG A 214 11.86 -7.11 11.11
C ARG A 214 10.76 -6.47 11.93
N MET A 215 9.98 -7.28 12.61
CA MET A 215 8.91 -6.83 13.49
C MET A 215 9.31 -7.04 14.96
N VAL A 216 9.24 -5.98 15.74
CA VAL A 216 9.54 -5.95 17.19
C VAL A 216 8.30 -5.41 17.89
N ASP A 217 7.71 -6.17 18.80
CA ASP A 217 6.50 -5.78 19.56
C ASP A 217 5.38 -5.21 18.66
N GLY A 218 5.16 -5.87 17.51
CA GLY A 218 4.18 -5.49 16.50
C GLY A 218 4.54 -4.23 15.69
N VAL A 219 5.76 -3.70 15.79
CA VAL A 219 6.23 -2.52 15.05
C VAL A 219 7.29 -2.94 14.02
N ILE A 220 7.21 -2.35 12.83
CA ILE A 220 8.21 -2.51 11.77
C ILE A 220 8.79 -1.12 11.50
N ASP A 221 10.08 -0.97 11.76
CA ASP A 221 10.84 0.22 11.37
C ASP A 221 11.15 0.15 9.88
N ILE A 222 10.85 1.23 9.16
CA ILE A 222 11.04 1.32 7.72
C ILE A 222 12.34 2.08 7.44
N PRO A 223 13.27 1.51 6.67
CA PRO A 223 14.51 2.20 6.33
C PRO A 223 14.21 3.43 5.47
N ALA A 224 14.92 4.52 5.74
CA ALA A 224 14.75 5.77 5.01
C ALA A 224 15.17 5.63 3.54
N PRO A 225 14.62 6.44 2.62
CA PRO A 225 15.01 6.41 1.22
C PRO A 225 16.52 6.64 1.03
N GLY A 226 17.18 5.76 0.27
CA GLY A 226 18.59 5.92 -0.11
C GLY A 226 19.60 5.36 0.90
N THR A 227 19.15 4.73 1.98
CA THR A 227 20.05 4.04 2.90
C THR A 227 20.45 2.65 2.38
N PRO A 228 21.58 2.08 2.83
CA PRO A 228 22.05 0.77 2.38
C PRO A 228 21.11 -0.41 2.68
N GLU A 229 20.19 -0.26 3.64
CA GLU A 229 19.18 -1.26 3.97
C GLU A 229 18.12 -1.42 2.87
N VAL A 230 17.98 -0.42 1.98
CA VAL A 230 17.10 -0.49 0.81
C VAL A 230 17.84 -1.13 -0.36
N LEU A 231 17.44 -2.35 -0.69
CA LEU A 231 18.01 -3.18 -1.75
C LEU A 231 17.33 -2.83 -3.09
N ARG A 232 18.14 -2.55 -4.13
CA ARG A 232 17.69 -2.20 -5.48
C ARG A 232 18.05 -3.28 -6.49
#